data_AF-A0A966EZ07-F1
#
_entry.id   AF-A0A966EZ07-F1
#
_cell.length_a   1.000
_cell.length_b   1.000
_cell.length_c   1.000
_cell.angle_alpha   90.00
_cell.angle_beta   90.00
_cell.angle_gamma   90.00
#
_symmetry.space_group_name_H-M   'P 1'
#
loop_
_entity.id
_entity.type
_entity.pdbx_description
1 polymer ?
#
loop_
_entity_poly.entity_id
_entity_poly.type
_entity_poly.pdbx_seq_one_letter_code
_entity_poly.pdbx_strand_id
1 'polypeptide(L)'
;MAKFFKVRADIEIKKKDPKNLWAYELGKQREILTMKILEDLRESCIIHDFILPGNLSYSDVERGIDVFVVRVGERKYRVIPLSITGKAWVEKHKERHPKIPVISVDFKESYLEIKEKIVDAISQYK
;
A
#
# COMPACT_ATOMS: atom_id res chain seq x y z
N MET A 1 12.77 -18.99 -13.09
CA MET A 1 11.34 -18.80 -13.46
C MET A 1 10.49 -18.92 -12.21
N ALA A 2 10.11 -17.79 -11.60
CA ALA A 2 9.18 -17.82 -10.47
C ALA A 2 7.76 -18.07 -10.99
N LYS A 3 7.11 -19.12 -10.49
CA LYS A 3 5.70 -19.41 -10.77
C LYS A 3 4.85 -18.33 -10.09
N PHE A 4 4.24 -17.48 -10.90
CA PHE A 4 3.29 -16.45 -10.48
C PHE A 4 2.04 -17.11 -9.93
N PHE A 5 1.92 -17.21 -8.60
CA PHE A 5 0.61 -17.36 -7.97
C PHE A 5 -0.06 -15.99 -8.03
N LYS A 6 -0.75 -15.75 -9.14
CA LYS A 6 -1.70 -14.65 -9.29
C LYS A 6 -2.81 -14.92 -8.28
N VAL A 7 -2.69 -14.41 -7.05
CA VAL A 7 -3.82 -14.40 -6.12
C VAL A 7 -4.82 -13.49 -6.80
N ARG A 8 -5.75 -14.14 -7.50
CA ARG A 8 -7.01 -13.56 -7.93
C ARG A 8 -7.71 -13.14 -6.65
N ALA A 9 -7.39 -11.96 -6.15
CA ALA A 9 -8.38 -11.08 -5.56
C ALA A 9 -9.35 -10.61 -6.67
N ASP A 10 -9.82 -11.56 -7.49
CA ASP A 10 -11.18 -11.60 -8.00
C ASP A 10 -12.06 -11.87 -6.78
N ILE A 11 -12.01 -10.98 -5.78
CA ILE A 11 -13.16 -10.74 -4.92
C ILE A 11 -14.23 -10.45 -5.95
N GLU A 12 -15.12 -11.42 -6.19
CA GLU A 12 -16.25 -11.32 -7.08
C GLU A 12 -16.72 -9.87 -7.00
N ILE A 13 -16.54 -9.14 -8.10
CA ILE A 13 -16.99 -7.77 -8.26
C ILE A 13 -18.51 -7.88 -8.11
N LYS A 14 -18.98 -7.84 -6.86
CA LYS A 14 -20.37 -7.98 -6.48
C LYS A 14 -21.07 -6.80 -7.11
N LYS A 15 -21.65 -7.07 -8.28
CA LYS A 15 -22.55 -6.25 -9.07
C LYS A 15 -22.05 -4.83 -9.31
N LYS A 16 -21.65 -4.56 -10.57
CA LYS A 16 -21.30 -3.24 -11.12
C LYS A 16 -22.36 -2.18 -10.79
N ASP A 17 -22.23 -1.54 -9.64
CA ASP A 17 -22.77 -0.20 -9.38
C ASP A 17 -21.77 0.79 -10.01
N PRO A 18 -22.20 1.69 -10.91
CA PRO A 18 -21.33 2.70 -11.51
C PRO A 18 -20.53 3.52 -10.47
N LYS A 19 -21.10 3.73 -9.27
CA LYS A 19 -20.41 4.43 -8.17
C LYS A 19 -19.21 3.65 -7.62
N ASN A 20 -19.27 2.31 -7.67
CA ASN A 20 -18.17 1.45 -7.23
C ASN A 20 -17.08 1.33 -8.31
N LEU A 21 -17.41 1.52 -9.58
CA LEU A 21 -16.42 1.48 -10.67
C LEU A 21 -15.39 2.61 -10.54
N TRP A 22 -15.87 3.84 -10.29
CA TRP A 22 -14.99 5.00 -10.09
C TRP A 22 -14.11 4.86 -8.86
N ALA A 23 -14.67 4.38 -7.74
CA ALA A 23 -13.90 4.11 -6.53
C ALA A 23 -12.81 3.05 -6.75
N TYR A 24 -13.12 2.02 -7.54
CA TYR A 24 -12.17 0.97 -7.92
C TYR A 24 -11.05 1.50 -8.82
N GLU A 25 -11.37 2.32 -9.83
CA GLU A 25 -10.39 2.96 -10.70
C GLU A 25 -9.45 3.90 -9.92
N LEU A 26 -10.00 4.70 -8.99
CA LEU A 26 -9.18 5.51 -8.08
C LEU A 26 -8.27 4.65 -7.21
N GLY A 27 -8.77 3.52 -6.71
CA GLY A 27 -7.97 2.54 -5.96
C GLY A 27 -6.77 2.06 -6.78
N LYS A 28 -6.99 1.65 -8.03
CA LYS A 28 -5.93 1.24 -8.95
C LYS A 28 -4.91 2.35 -9.23
N GLN A 29 -5.37 3.57 -9.42
CA GLN A 29 -4.46 4.70 -9.65
C GLN A 29 -3.57 4.97 -8.43
N ARG A 30 -4.09 4.84 -7.20
CA ARG A 30 -3.29 4.95 -5.97
C ARG A 30 -2.28 3.82 -5.85
N GLU A 31 -2.69 2.59 -6.19
CA GLU A 31 -1.80 1.43 -6.22
C GLU A 31 -0.64 1.67 -7.19
N ILE A 32 -0.92 2.04 -8.44
CA ILE A 32 0.09 2.33 -9.47
C ILE A 32 1.04 3.45 -9.01
N LEU A 33 0.50 4.53 -8.42
CA LEU A 33 1.31 5.64 -7.94
C LEU A 33 2.22 5.20 -6.79
N THR A 34 1.69 4.44 -5.84
CA THR A 34 2.47 3.94 -4.71
C THR A 34 3.53 2.95 -5.16
N MET A 35 3.22 2.09 -6.12
CA MET A 35 4.20 1.18 -6.75
C MET A 35 5.39 1.94 -7.33
N LYS A 36 5.13 3.01 -8.10
CA LYS A 36 6.21 3.84 -8.68
C LYS A 36 7.09 4.46 -7.59
N ILE A 37 6.47 4.97 -6.53
CA ILE A 37 7.21 5.54 -5.40
C ILE A 37 8.06 4.48 -4.70
N LEU A 38 7.53 3.29 -4.45
CA LEU A 38 8.28 2.20 -3.81
C LEU A 38 9.44 1.71 -4.68
N GLU A 39 9.26 1.67 -6.00
CA GLU A 39 10.35 1.42 -6.95
C GLU A 39 11.45 2.47 -6.83
N ASP A 40 11.12 3.77 -6.87
CA ASP A 40 12.11 4.84 -6.69
C ASP A 40 12.84 4.72 -5.34
N LEU A 41 12.13 4.35 -4.27
CA LEU A 41 12.72 4.16 -2.95
C LEU A 41 13.66 2.95 -2.90
N ARG A 42 13.36 1.90 -3.67
CA ARG A 42 14.22 0.72 -3.82
C ARG A 42 15.47 1.08 -4.62
N GLU A 43 15.32 1.78 -5.74
CA GLU A 43 16.44 2.27 -6.56
C GLU A 43 17.34 3.24 -5.79
N SER A 44 16.75 4.06 -4.90
CA SER A 44 17.48 4.96 -4.00
C SER A 44 18.05 4.28 -2.75
N CYS A 45 17.94 2.95 -2.62
CA CYS A 45 18.38 2.16 -1.48
C CYS A 45 17.78 2.57 -0.12
N ILE A 46 16.64 3.27 -0.11
CA ILE A 46 15.90 3.64 1.12
C ILE A 46 15.18 2.42 1.68
N ILE A 47 14.67 1.57 0.79
CA ILE A 47 14.08 0.27 1.11
C ILE A 47 14.85 -0.83 0.35
N HIS A 48 14.78 -2.04 0.87
CA HIS A 48 15.37 -3.21 0.21
C HIS A 48 14.42 -3.78 -0.85
N ASP A 49 13.16 -3.96 -0.49
CA ASP A 49 12.14 -4.57 -1.36
C ASP A 49 10.73 -4.24 -0.87
N PHE A 50 9.69 -4.66 -1.61
CA PHE A 50 8.30 -4.54 -1.19
C PHE A 50 7.42 -5.66 -1.80
N ILE A 51 6.32 -5.99 -1.13
CA ILE A 51 5.35 -7.02 -1.54
C ILE A 51 4.00 -6.34 -1.82
N LEU A 52 3.54 -6.49 -3.06
CA LEU A 52 2.32 -5.87 -3.59
C LEU A 52 1.03 -6.58 -3.18
N PRO A 53 -0.14 -5.89 -3.26
CA PRO A 53 -1.45 -6.44 -2.91
C PRO A 53 -1.74 -7.79 -3.57
N GLY A 54 -1.36 -7.97 -4.84
CA GLY A 54 -1.60 -9.22 -5.58
C GLY A 54 -0.84 -10.45 -5.07
N ASN A 55 0.12 -10.26 -4.16
CA ASN A 55 0.90 -11.31 -3.51
C ASN A 55 0.60 -11.43 -2.01
N LEU A 56 -0.37 -10.67 -1.49
CA LEU A 56 -0.80 -10.73 -0.10
C LEU A 56 -1.73 -11.92 0.15
N SER A 57 -1.71 -12.45 1.37
CA SER A 57 -2.70 -13.44 1.79
C SER A 57 -4.05 -12.76 2.07
N TYR A 58 -5.14 -13.53 2.02
CA TYR A 58 -6.45 -13.03 2.43
C TYR A 58 -6.44 -12.42 3.84
N SER A 59 -5.68 -13.01 4.76
CA SER A 59 -5.57 -12.52 6.13
C SER A 59 -4.85 -11.17 6.24
N ASP A 60 -3.95 -10.86 5.31
CA ASP A 60 -3.27 -9.55 5.27
C ASP A 60 -4.24 -8.47 4.80
N VAL A 61 -5.05 -8.77 3.78
CA VAL A 61 -6.09 -7.87 3.28
C VAL A 61 -7.17 -7.62 4.35
N GLU A 62 -7.61 -8.66 5.07
CA GLU A 62 -8.55 -8.49 6.20
C GLU A 62 -7.98 -7.64 7.33
N ARG A 63 -6.65 -7.65 7.50
CA ARG A 63 -5.96 -6.78 8.45
C ARG A 63 -5.79 -5.36 7.94
N GLY A 64 -6.21 -5.04 6.71
CA GLY A 64 -6.08 -3.71 6.13
C GLY A 64 -4.67 -3.40 5.62
N ILE A 65 -3.89 -4.43 5.29
CA ILE A 65 -2.55 -4.27 4.70
C ILE A 65 -2.71 -4.23 3.19
N ASP A 66 -2.20 -3.16 2.58
CA ASP A 66 -2.17 -3.01 1.13
C ASP A 66 -0.78 -3.35 0.57
N VAL A 67 0.29 -3.09 1.33
CA VAL A 67 1.67 -3.39 0.89
C VAL A 67 2.55 -3.71 2.09
N PHE A 68 3.51 -4.61 1.91
CA PHE A 68 4.63 -4.76 2.85
C PHE A 68 5.87 -4.11 2.27
N VAL A 69 6.58 -3.33 3.08
CA VAL A 69 7.87 -2.73 2.74
C VAL A 69 8.97 -3.40 3.56
N VAL A 70 10.03 -3.82 2.90
CA VAL A 70 11.21 -4.40 3.53
C VAL A 70 12.29 -3.34 3.62
N ARG A 71 12.71 -2.98 4.83
CA ARG A 71 13.80 -2.05 5.08
C ARG A 71 14.98 -2.76 5.73
N VAL A 72 16.21 -2.43 5.32
CA VAL A 72 17.42 -2.87 6.03
C VAL A 72 17.58 -2.00 7.28
N GLY A 73 17.42 -2.59 8.46
CA GLY A 73 17.84 -1.96 9.71
C GLY A 73 19.30 -2.29 10.03
N GLU A 74 19.84 -1.68 11.09
CA GLU A 74 21.27 -1.84 11.48
C GLU A 74 21.74 -3.29 11.64
N ARG A 75 20.85 -4.21 12.02
CA ARG A 75 21.20 -5.62 12.32
C ARG A 75 20.29 -6.66 11.68
N LYS A 76 19.16 -6.25 11.09
CA LYS A 76 18.18 -7.16 10.50
C LYS A 76 17.24 -6.45 9.53
N TYR A 77 16.67 -7.21 8.61
CA TYR A 77 15.54 -6.78 7.81
C TYR A 77 14.32 -6.53 8.70
N ARG A 78 13.59 -5.46 8.38
CA ARG A 78 12.31 -5.11 8.98
C ARG A 78 11.23 -5.15 7.90
N VAL A 79 10.13 -5.82 8.19
CA VAL A 79 8.95 -5.86 7.31
C VAL A 79 7.89 -4.93 7.91
N ILE A 80 7.47 -3.95 7.13
CA ILE A 80 6.60 -2.85 7.55
C ILE A 80 5.29 -2.96 6.76
N PRO A 81 4.16 -3.31 7.40
CA PRO A 81 2.85 -3.24 6.76
C PRO A 81 2.43 -1.79 6.58
N LEU A 82 1.90 -1.44 5.41
CA LEU A 82 1.31 -0.14 5.16
C LEU A 82 -0.10 -0.32 4.60
N SER A 83 -1.00 0.60 4.97
CA SER A 83 -2.30 0.77 4.33
C SER A 83 -2.28 2.04 3.49
N ILE A 84 -2.78 1.95 2.26
CA ILE A 84 -2.80 3.04 1.29
C ILE A 84 -4.26 3.35 0.97
N THR A 85 -4.70 4.55 1.32
CA THR A 85 -6.11 4.92 1.14
C THR A 85 -6.29 6.36 0.72
N GLY A 86 -7.52 6.74 0.37
CA GLY A 86 -7.86 8.15 0.11
C GLY A 86 -8.05 8.92 1.41
N LYS A 87 -7.80 10.23 1.40
CA LYS A 87 -7.91 11.12 2.57
C LYS A 87 -9.23 10.97 3.35
N ALA A 88 -10.36 10.83 2.65
CA ALA A 88 -11.68 10.65 3.26
C ALA A 88 -11.84 9.36 4.08
N TRP A 89 -10.96 8.38 3.88
CA TRP A 89 -11.06 7.05 4.49
C TRP A 89 -10.01 6.79 5.56
N VAL A 90 -9.10 7.73 5.79
CA VAL A 90 -7.96 7.57 6.71
C VAL A 90 -8.42 7.26 8.13
N GLU A 91 -9.33 8.07 8.68
CA GLU A 91 -9.80 7.89 10.06
C GLU A 91 -10.50 6.54 10.25
N LYS A 92 -11.35 6.16 9.29
CA LYS A 92 -12.00 4.84 9.29
C LYS A 92 -10.99 3.68 9.25
N HIS A 93 -9.90 3.81 8.50
CA HIS A 93 -8.86 2.77 8.44
C HIS A 93 -8.05 2.72 9.74
N LYS A 94 -7.73 3.87 10.34
CA LYS A 94 -7.04 3.93 11.64
C LYS A 94 -7.89 3.33 12.76
N GLU A 95 -9.20 3.59 12.77
CA GLU A 95 -10.12 3.00 13.76
C GLU A 95 -10.19 1.47 13.62
N ARG A 96 -10.26 0.98 12.38
CA ARG A 96 -10.37 -0.45 12.10
C ARG A 96 -9.04 -1.20 12.29
N HIS A 97 -7.93 -0.56 11.97
CA HIS A 97 -6.60 -1.14 11.94
C HIS A 97 -5.55 -0.21 12.59
N PRO A 98 -5.64 0.05 13.91
CA PRO A 98 -4.84 1.07 14.59
C PRO A 98 -3.34 0.78 14.65
N LYS A 99 -2.94 -0.47 14.37
CA LYS A 99 -1.53 -0.89 14.40
C LYS A 99 -0.82 -0.72 13.06
N ILE A 100 -1.55 -0.39 11.99
CA ILE A 100 -0.98 -0.27 10.64
C ILE A 100 -0.90 1.21 10.29
N PRO A 101 0.28 1.72 9.87
CA PRO A 101 0.41 3.04 9.30
C PRO A 101 -0.52 3.21 8.10
N VAL A 102 -1.42 4.19 8.20
CA VAL A 102 -2.33 4.55 7.12
C VAL A 102 -1.77 5.76 6.38
N ILE A 103 -1.49 5.59 5.10
CA ILE A 103 -0.97 6.62 4.21
C ILE A 103 -2.11 7.12 3.34
N SER A 104 -2.34 8.43 3.40
CA SER A 104 -3.30 9.09 2.51
C SER A 104 -2.64 9.42 1.18
N VAL A 105 -3.23 8.94 0.08
CA VAL A 105 -2.85 9.32 -1.28
C VAL A 105 -3.99 10.11 -1.92
N ASP A 106 -3.77 11.42 -2.08
CA ASP A 106 -4.65 12.34 -2.78
C ASP A 106 -3.99 12.79 -4.09
N PHE A 107 -4.71 12.67 -5.21
CA PHE A 107 -4.17 13.03 -6.53
C PHE A 107 -3.98 14.53 -6.75
N LYS A 108 -4.43 15.36 -5.80
CA LYS A 108 -4.11 16.79 -5.74
C LYS A 108 -2.71 17.07 -5.18
N GLU A 109 -2.12 16.09 -4.49
CA GLU A 109 -0.78 16.19 -3.92
C GLU A 109 0.25 15.85 -4.99
N SER A 110 1.40 16.51 -4.92
CA SER A 110 2.52 16.22 -5.79
C SER A 110 3.12 14.84 -5.49
N TYR A 111 3.83 14.29 -6.46
CA TYR A 111 4.56 13.04 -6.32
C TYR A 111 5.52 13.06 -5.11
N LEU A 112 6.22 14.18 -4.90
CA LEU A 112 7.18 14.34 -3.82
C LEU A 112 6.50 14.34 -2.44
N GLU A 113 5.39 15.05 -2.28
CA GLU A 113 4.62 15.06 -1.03
C GLU A 113 4.14 13.65 -0.65
N ILE A 114 3.67 12.87 -1.63
CA ILE A 114 3.21 11.49 -1.38
C ILE A 114 4.42 10.59 -1.03
N LYS A 115 5.56 10.79 -1.70
CA LYS A 115 6.80 10.08 -1.41
C LYS A 115 7.30 10.35 0.00
N GLU A 116 7.30 11.60 0.44
CA GLU A 116 7.68 12.00 1.80
C GLU A 116 6.79 11.32 2.85
N LYS A 117 5.48 11.30 2.66
CA LYS A 117 4.56 10.57 3.56
C LYS A 117 4.88 9.09 3.69
N ILE A 118 5.20 8.43 2.57
CA ILE A 118 5.56 7.01 2.57
C ILE A 118 6.88 6.81 3.33
N VAL A 119 7.88 7.66 3.09
CA VAL A 119 9.17 7.61 3.80
C VAL A 119 9.00 7.85 5.30
N ASP A 120 8.15 8.81 5.68
CA ASP A 120 7.85 9.10 7.08
C ASP A 120 7.17 7.93 7.77
N ALA A 121 6.16 7.32 7.13
CA ALA A 121 5.48 6.15 7.65
C ALA A 121 6.45 4.96 7.85
N ILE A 122 7.36 4.73 6.89
CA ILE A 122 8.41 3.71 6.98
C ILE A 122 9.40 4.03 8.11
N SER A 123 9.74 5.31 8.30
CA SER A 123 10.77 5.74 9.25
C SER A 123 10.27 5.73 10.70
N GLN A 124 8.99 6.05 10.90
CA GLN A 124 8.37 6.10 12.23
C GLN A 124 7.89 4.73 12.73
N TYR A 125 7.79 3.74 11.84
CA TYR A 125 7.35 2.38 12.21
C TYR A 125 8.41 1.65 13.04
N LYS A 126 8.08 1.36 14.30
CA LYS A 126 9.00 0.80 15.31
C LYS A 126 9.08 -0.72 15.29
#